data_AF-A0A0L0CZF8-F1
#
_entry.id   AF-A0A0L0CZF8-F1
#
_cell.length_a   1.000
_cell.length_b   1.000
_cell.length_c   1.000
_cell.angle_alpha   90.00
_cell.angle_beta   90.00
_cell.angle_gamma   90.00
#
_symmetry.space_group_name_H-M   'P 1'
#
loop_
_entity.id
_entity.type
_entity.pdbx_description
1 polymer ?
#
loop_
_entity_poly.entity_id
_entity_poly.type
_entity_poly.pdbx_seq_one_letter_code
_entity_poly.pdbx_strand_id
1 'polypeptide(L)'
;MITSTYHPGEKIENEFLKEKIRSKINEMLKWKRRGFPGCNPVSLTNHNIKNLFTKEYLICEKTDGVRYFLFIASNTTFLIDRNYEIFKNDMHIPTIEDLSKKQQLTLLDGELVEDIIYNEKTGVEEKKIVYLIYDGLYIQRKDITNLSYFERLTNVYNYVITPLKKYKKSQKNKKNKNNLQTNHENESLYIELDEKDNIKKRKSNLNNMLTEEENNIGTNDNINSLNNCNLLLYKREEHREEKEYEEEEDERSYSSDDTASTIHEEEIPFEIYLKDFYPIEKICELIKIMKKLPHYSDGIIFTPLHSPYITGNFYQLLKWKPLNLNTVDFGIETIYDEYNIPSKFELFISINGVRTSYKCYLAEYGDVYKEFAIMFPKISSQFVKVKMVENKKVEGGWIAQKIRFDKNIPNDISTLNKVIQVYWIHYYRFINRRNIQK
;
A
#
# COMPACT_ATOMS: atom_id res chain seq x y z
N MET A 1 6.23 -9.70 -14.13
CA MET A 1 6.29 -10.79 -13.13
C MET A 1 6.15 -10.20 -11.73
N ILE A 2 4.97 -9.69 -11.35
CA ILE A 2 4.66 -9.25 -9.96
C ILE A 2 3.34 -9.93 -9.50
N THR A 3 2.72 -10.74 -10.35
CA THR A 3 1.38 -11.31 -10.11
C THR A 3 1.38 -12.58 -9.29
N SER A 4 2.53 -13.22 -9.02
CA SER A 4 2.59 -14.47 -8.24
C SER A 4 2.94 -14.28 -6.76
N THR A 5 3.22 -13.06 -6.31
CA THR A 5 3.73 -12.82 -4.95
C THR A 5 2.63 -12.56 -3.94
N TYR A 6 1.47 -12.08 -4.38
CA TYR A 6 0.35 -11.75 -3.49
C TYR A 6 -0.71 -12.83 -3.59
N HIS A 7 -1.17 -13.36 -2.45
CA HIS A 7 -2.34 -14.23 -2.38
C HIS A 7 -3.56 -13.39 -1.93
N PRO A 8 -4.25 -12.68 -2.85
CA PRO A 8 -5.36 -11.81 -2.50
C PRO A 8 -6.58 -12.58 -1.96
N GLY A 9 -6.61 -13.90 -2.10
CA GLY A 9 -7.70 -14.78 -1.72
C GLY A 9 -7.97 -15.84 -2.80
N GLU A 10 -9.06 -16.59 -2.64
CA GLU A 10 -9.50 -17.60 -3.59
C GLU A 10 -10.03 -16.94 -4.86
N LYS A 11 -9.45 -17.23 -6.03
CA LYS A 11 -9.93 -16.70 -7.31
C LYS A 11 -11.28 -17.32 -7.66
N ILE A 12 -12.27 -16.48 -7.95
CA ILE A 12 -13.61 -16.94 -8.34
C ILE A 12 -13.59 -17.32 -9.83
N GLU A 13 -13.72 -18.61 -10.14
CA GLU A 13 -13.82 -19.08 -11.52
C GLU A 13 -15.26 -19.07 -12.08
N ASN A 14 -16.27 -18.98 -11.20
CA ASN A 14 -17.67 -18.93 -11.61
C ASN A 14 -18.01 -17.58 -12.29
N GLU A 15 -18.12 -17.58 -13.62
CA GLU A 15 -18.42 -16.38 -14.41
C GLU A 15 -19.77 -15.73 -14.08
N PHE A 16 -20.80 -16.51 -13.73
CA PHE A 16 -22.09 -15.94 -13.35
C PHE A 16 -21.99 -15.10 -12.07
N LEU A 17 -21.26 -15.62 -11.07
CA LEU A 17 -20.99 -14.88 -9.84
C LEU A 17 -20.11 -13.65 -10.10
N LYS A 18 -19.07 -13.78 -10.93
CA LYS A 18 -18.23 -12.65 -11.33
C LYS A 18 -19.05 -11.55 -12.00
N GLU A 19 -19.91 -11.90 -12.94
CA GLU A 19 -20.75 -10.94 -13.66
C GLU A 19 -21.75 -10.25 -12.74
N LYS A 20 -22.33 -10.97 -11.78
CA LYS A 20 -23.21 -10.39 -10.76
C LYS A 20 -22.48 -9.34 -9.90
N ILE A 21 -21.26 -9.63 -9.47
CA ILE A 21 -20.43 -8.70 -8.67
C ILE A 21 -20.02 -7.50 -9.52
N ARG A 22 -19.50 -7.74 -10.74
CA ARG A 22 -19.10 -6.69 -11.70
C ARG A 22 -20.28 -5.76 -12.02
N SER A 23 -21.45 -6.32 -12.31
CA SER A 23 -22.68 -5.57 -12.58
C SER A 23 -23.08 -4.71 -11.39
N LYS A 24 -22.97 -5.22 -10.15
CA LYS A 24 -23.27 -4.42 -8.95
C LYS A 24 -22.31 -3.25 -8.75
N ILE A 25 -21.00 -3.49 -8.93
CA ILE A 25 -19.99 -2.42 -8.86
C ILE A 25 -20.24 -1.36 -9.94
N ASN A 26 -20.53 -1.79 -11.17
CA ASN A 26 -20.84 -0.91 -12.29
C ASN A 26 -22.09 -0.05 -12.02
N GLU A 27 -23.15 -0.65 -11.47
CA GLU A 27 -24.37 0.06 -11.08
C GLU A 27 -24.08 1.13 -10.02
N MET A 28 -23.36 0.74 -8.94
CA MET A 28 -22.96 1.66 -7.87
C MET A 28 -22.13 2.83 -8.43
N LEU A 29 -21.15 2.55 -9.28
CA LEU A 29 -20.27 3.58 -9.84
C LEU A 29 -20.82 4.26 -11.09
N LYS A 30 -22.07 3.97 -11.48
CA LYS A 30 -22.71 4.50 -12.71
C LYS A 30 -21.83 4.28 -13.95
N TRP A 31 -21.06 3.20 -13.97
CA TRP A 31 -20.08 2.87 -15.02
C TRP A 31 -20.74 2.06 -16.13
N LYS A 32 -20.77 2.61 -17.35
CA LYS A 32 -21.43 2.00 -18.52
C LYS A 32 -20.45 1.37 -19.52
N ARG A 33 -19.15 1.56 -19.33
CA ARG A 33 -18.12 1.09 -20.26
C ARG A 33 -17.66 -0.31 -19.87
N ARG A 34 -16.96 -0.99 -20.78
CA ARG A 34 -16.28 -2.25 -20.46
C ARG A 34 -15.01 -1.98 -19.63
N GLY A 35 -14.66 -2.92 -18.78
CA GLY A 35 -13.44 -2.90 -17.98
C GLY A 35 -13.57 -2.17 -16.65
N PHE A 36 -12.44 -2.11 -15.92
CA PHE A 36 -12.34 -1.61 -14.55
C PHE A 36 -12.67 -0.10 -14.44
N PRO A 37 -13.48 0.33 -13.45
CA PRO A 37 -14.06 1.67 -13.39
C PRO A 37 -13.24 2.58 -12.46
N GLY A 38 -12.18 2.07 -11.82
CA GLY A 38 -11.38 2.85 -10.89
C GLY A 38 -10.69 4.03 -11.53
N CYS A 39 -10.56 5.08 -10.73
CA CYS A 39 -9.93 6.35 -11.10
C CYS A 39 -8.46 6.14 -11.50
N ASN A 40 -8.04 6.63 -12.65
CA ASN A 40 -6.69 6.46 -13.17
C ASN A 40 -5.93 7.79 -13.18
N PRO A 41 -4.75 7.86 -12.53
CA PRO A 41 -3.91 9.04 -12.51
C PRO A 41 -3.23 9.28 -13.87
N VAL A 42 -3.09 10.55 -14.25
CA VAL A 42 -2.30 10.98 -15.41
C VAL A 42 -0.91 11.45 -15.00
N SER A 43 0.08 11.29 -15.87
CA SER A 43 1.44 11.74 -15.54
C SER A 43 1.51 13.26 -15.37
N LEU A 44 2.29 13.71 -14.40
CA LEU A 44 2.65 15.12 -14.23
C LEU A 44 3.54 15.54 -15.42
N THR A 45 3.14 16.61 -16.10
CA THR A 45 3.78 17.16 -17.31
C THR A 45 3.92 18.68 -17.18
N ASN A 46 4.72 19.31 -18.06
CA ASN A 46 4.80 20.78 -18.15
C ASN A 46 3.43 21.46 -18.36
N HIS A 47 2.46 20.78 -18.98
CA HIS A 47 1.15 21.35 -19.29
C HIS A 47 0.25 21.40 -18.05
N ASN A 48 0.27 20.35 -17.21
CA ASN A 48 -0.61 20.24 -16.06
C ASN A 48 0.04 20.60 -14.72
N ILE A 49 1.36 20.86 -14.68
CA ILE A 49 2.05 21.29 -13.46
C ILE A 49 1.49 22.61 -12.89
N LYS A 50 0.93 23.47 -13.75
CA LYS A 50 0.25 24.71 -13.33
C LYS A 50 -0.90 24.43 -12.36
N ASN A 51 -1.56 23.28 -12.49
CA ASN A 51 -2.66 22.89 -11.61
C ASN A 51 -2.23 22.82 -10.14
N LEU A 52 -0.99 22.42 -9.87
CA LEU A 52 -0.44 22.30 -8.52
C LEU A 52 -0.32 23.66 -7.81
N PHE A 53 -0.31 24.77 -8.56
CA PHE A 53 -0.26 26.12 -8.00
C PHE A 53 -1.63 26.79 -7.91
N THR A 54 -2.62 26.29 -8.64
CA THR A 54 -3.96 26.89 -8.73
C THR A 54 -5.03 26.14 -7.94
N LYS A 55 -4.75 24.91 -7.51
CA LYS A 55 -5.70 24.03 -6.83
C LYS A 55 -5.05 23.43 -5.59
N GLU A 56 -5.88 23.13 -4.60
CA GLU A 56 -5.44 22.43 -3.40
C GLU A 56 -5.32 20.93 -3.67
N TYR A 57 -4.16 20.38 -3.31
CA TYR A 57 -3.79 18.99 -3.52
C TYR A 57 -3.32 18.37 -2.21
N LEU A 58 -3.75 17.12 -1.97
CA LEU A 58 -3.07 16.22 -1.06
C LEU A 58 -2.05 15.40 -1.85
N ILE A 59 -0.94 15.10 -1.19
CA ILE A 59 0.12 14.26 -1.70
C ILE A 59 0.30 13.02 -0.83
N CYS A 60 0.60 11.91 -1.48
CA CYS A 60 1.12 10.71 -0.84
C CYS A 60 2.18 10.08 -1.73
N GLU A 61 2.97 9.17 -1.17
CA GLU A 61 3.88 8.36 -1.93
C GLU A 61 3.12 7.54 -2.99
N LYS A 62 3.73 7.30 -4.13
CA LYS A 62 3.22 6.35 -5.10
C LYS A 62 3.76 4.97 -4.71
N THR A 63 2.87 4.14 -4.21
CA THR A 63 3.20 2.79 -3.81
C THR A 63 3.40 1.90 -5.04
N ASP A 64 4.25 0.89 -4.92
CA ASP A 64 4.45 -0.13 -5.96
C ASP A 64 3.76 -1.44 -5.54
N GLY A 65 2.44 -1.38 -5.42
CA GLY A 65 1.59 -2.51 -5.06
C GLY A 65 0.70 -2.97 -6.21
N VAL A 66 -0.16 -3.94 -5.91
CA VAL A 66 -1.23 -4.38 -6.82
C VAL A 66 -2.53 -3.70 -6.41
N ARG A 67 -3.08 -2.87 -7.31
CA ARG A 67 -4.35 -2.18 -7.08
C ARG A 67 -5.51 -3.17 -7.02
N TYR A 68 -6.31 -3.06 -5.97
CA TYR A 68 -7.57 -3.77 -5.82
C TYR A 68 -8.65 -2.82 -5.29
N PHE A 69 -9.86 -2.97 -5.82
CA PHE A 69 -11.03 -2.60 -5.04
C PHE A 69 -11.29 -3.64 -3.96
N LEU A 70 -11.61 -3.20 -2.76
CA LEU A 70 -12.18 -4.04 -1.72
C LEU A 70 -13.68 -3.81 -1.68
N PHE A 71 -14.44 -4.86 -1.99
CA PHE A 71 -15.90 -4.83 -2.03
C PHE A 71 -16.48 -5.81 -1.02
N ILE A 72 -17.42 -5.34 -0.21
CA ILE A 72 -18.09 -6.17 0.81
C ILE A 72 -19.55 -6.30 0.44
N ALA A 73 -19.99 -7.52 0.16
CA ALA A 73 -21.38 -7.83 -0.13
C ALA A 73 -21.77 -9.25 0.28
N SER A 74 -23.00 -9.40 0.75
CA SER A 74 -23.56 -10.67 1.20
C SER A 74 -22.73 -11.29 2.32
N ASN A 75 -22.23 -10.46 3.25
CA ASN A 75 -21.32 -10.83 4.34
C ASN A 75 -19.99 -11.46 3.87
N THR A 76 -19.62 -11.25 2.60
CA THR A 76 -18.34 -11.71 2.04
C THR A 76 -17.54 -10.51 1.55
N THR A 77 -16.23 -10.55 1.79
CA THR A 77 -15.29 -9.56 1.28
C THR A 77 -14.63 -10.10 -0.01
N PHE A 78 -14.49 -9.22 -1.00
CA PHE A 78 -13.95 -9.51 -2.32
C PHE A 78 -12.87 -8.49 -2.66
N LEU A 79 -11.78 -8.93 -3.27
CA LEU A 79 -10.80 -8.08 -3.93
C LEU A 79 -11.00 -8.16 -5.45
N ILE A 80 -11.04 -7.01 -6.12
CA ILE A 80 -11.23 -6.90 -7.57
C ILE A 80 -10.04 -6.18 -8.19
N ASP A 81 -9.33 -6.86 -9.08
CA ASP A 81 -8.12 -6.31 -9.72
C ASP A 81 -8.45 -5.42 -10.93
N ARG A 82 -7.40 -4.87 -11.53
CA ARG A 82 -7.52 -4.04 -12.75
C ARG A 82 -8.01 -4.80 -13.99
N ASN A 83 -7.86 -6.12 -14.02
CA ASN A 83 -8.36 -6.98 -15.10
C ASN A 83 -9.81 -7.40 -14.87
N TYR A 84 -10.46 -6.93 -13.79
CA TYR A 84 -11.79 -7.35 -13.39
C TYR A 84 -11.89 -8.80 -12.93
N GLU A 85 -10.76 -9.40 -12.55
CA GLU A 85 -10.75 -10.67 -11.83
C GLU A 85 -11.09 -10.45 -10.37
N ILE A 86 -11.80 -11.43 -9.79
CA ILE A 86 -12.41 -11.32 -8.46
C ILE A 86 -11.84 -12.43 -7.59
N PHE A 87 -11.38 -12.03 -6.41
CA PHE A 87 -10.81 -12.90 -5.40
C PHE A 87 -11.67 -12.81 -4.15
N LYS A 88 -12.19 -13.95 -3.69
CA LYS A 88 -12.91 -14.06 -2.44
C LYS A 88 -11.91 -14.06 -1.30
N ASN A 89 -12.11 -13.17 -0.34
CA ASN A 89 -11.27 -13.08 0.84
C ASN A 89 -12.15 -12.68 2.02
N ASP A 90 -12.56 -13.62 2.86
CA ASP A 90 -13.68 -13.41 3.80
C ASP A 90 -13.31 -12.64 5.08
N MET A 91 -12.59 -11.53 4.94
CA MET A 91 -12.21 -10.66 6.04
C MET A 91 -13.42 -10.09 6.78
N HIS A 92 -13.29 -10.03 8.11
CA HIS A 92 -14.23 -9.35 8.98
C HIS A 92 -13.92 -7.85 9.11
N ILE A 93 -14.64 -7.03 8.34
CA ILE A 93 -14.61 -5.57 8.47
C ILE A 93 -15.90 -5.13 9.19
N PRO A 94 -15.81 -4.66 10.44
CA PRO A 94 -16.97 -4.44 11.30
C PRO A 94 -17.73 -3.14 10.97
N THR A 95 -19.01 -3.10 11.35
CA THR A 95 -19.79 -1.86 11.42
C THR A 95 -19.46 -1.06 12.68
N ILE A 96 -19.74 0.26 12.68
CA ILE A 96 -19.49 1.10 13.86
C ILE A 96 -20.54 0.87 14.96
N GLU A 97 -21.77 0.52 14.57
CA GLU A 97 -22.88 0.25 15.46
C GLU A 97 -22.73 -1.10 16.16
N ASP A 98 -22.24 -2.11 15.43
CA ASP A 98 -22.09 -3.48 15.92
C ASP A 98 -20.81 -4.12 15.38
N LEU A 99 -19.83 -4.29 16.27
CA LEU A 99 -18.52 -4.84 15.92
C LEU A 99 -18.57 -6.32 15.51
N SER A 100 -19.67 -7.03 15.81
CA SER A 100 -19.87 -8.42 15.39
C SER A 100 -20.39 -8.54 13.96
N LYS A 101 -20.97 -7.47 13.40
CA LYS A 101 -21.55 -7.47 12.06
C LYS A 101 -20.55 -6.98 11.02
N LYS A 102 -20.46 -7.70 9.90
CA LYS A 102 -19.72 -7.26 8.71
C LYS A 102 -20.45 -6.09 8.04
N GLN A 103 -19.67 -5.21 7.42
CA GLN A 103 -20.22 -4.18 6.57
C GLN A 103 -20.89 -4.75 5.32
N GLN A 104 -21.72 -3.95 4.66
CA GLN A 104 -22.48 -4.38 3.49
C GLN A 104 -22.58 -3.26 2.44
N LEU A 105 -22.36 -3.62 1.18
CA LEU A 105 -22.22 -2.67 0.06
C LEU A 105 -21.22 -1.56 0.38
N THR A 106 -20.06 -1.97 0.90
CA THR A 106 -18.89 -1.10 1.07
C THR A 106 -17.94 -1.34 -0.09
N LEU A 107 -17.44 -0.26 -0.71
CA LEU A 107 -16.49 -0.29 -1.82
C LEU A 107 -15.37 0.71 -1.53
N LEU A 108 -14.14 0.19 -1.43
CA LEU A 108 -12.93 0.94 -1.13
C LEU A 108 -11.93 0.78 -2.28
N ASP A 109 -11.10 1.80 -2.50
CA ASP A 109 -10.03 1.78 -3.50
C ASP A 109 -8.67 1.84 -2.78
N GLY A 110 -7.79 0.94 -3.18
CA GLY A 110 -6.56 0.68 -2.45
C GLY A 110 -5.56 -0.15 -3.22
N GLU A 111 -4.42 -0.38 -2.59
CA GLU A 111 -3.32 -1.18 -3.11
C GLU A 111 -2.88 -2.21 -2.07
N LEU A 112 -2.65 -3.43 -2.52
CA LEU A 112 -2.08 -4.51 -1.73
C LEU A 112 -0.55 -4.48 -1.89
N VAL A 113 0.16 -4.48 -0.77
CA VAL A 113 1.63 -4.39 -0.69
C VAL A 113 2.20 -5.47 0.21
N GLU A 114 3.51 -5.70 0.08
CA GLU A 114 4.30 -6.52 0.98
C GLU A 114 5.20 -5.55 1.76
N ASP A 115 4.91 -5.40 3.05
CA ASP A 115 5.73 -4.65 4.00
C ASP A 115 6.82 -5.55 4.55
N ILE A 116 8.06 -5.06 4.57
CA ILE A 116 9.20 -5.71 5.22
C ILE A 116 9.39 -5.05 6.58
N ILE A 117 9.18 -5.82 7.64
CA ILE A 117 9.23 -5.35 9.02
C ILE A 117 10.37 -6.07 9.72
N TYR A 118 11.29 -5.32 10.31
CA TYR A 118 12.34 -5.89 11.13
C TYR A 118 11.78 -6.23 12.52
N ASN A 119 11.84 -7.50 12.90
CA ASN A 119 11.48 -7.94 14.23
C ASN A 119 12.71 -7.91 15.14
N GLU A 120 12.79 -6.92 16.03
CA GLU A 120 13.92 -6.74 16.94
C GLU A 120 14.14 -7.94 17.88
N LYS A 121 13.08 -8.70 18.20
CA LYS A 121 13.16 -9.85 19.12
C LYS A 121 13.79 -11.07 18.48
N THR A 122 13.50 -11.31 17.21
CA THR A 122 14.02 -12.48 16.47
C THR A 122 15.24 -12.12 15.62
N GLY A 123 15.49 -10.83 15.39
CA GLY A 123 16.54 -10.32 14.52
C GLY A 123 16.27 -10.57 13.02
N VAL A 124 15.05 -10.98 12.66
CA VAL A 124 14.67 -11.41 11.30
C VAL A 124 13.71 -10.40 10.66
N GLU A 125 13.86 -10.22 9.35
CA GLU A 125 12.90 -9.48 8.53
C GLU A 125 11.66 -10.35 8.26
N GLU A 126 10.50 -9.90 8.72
CA GLU A 126 9.20 -10.51 8.47
C GLU A 126 8.48 -9.78 7.35
N LYS A 127 7.86 -10.55 6.46
CA LYS A 127 7.01 -10.03 5.39
C LYS A 127 5.57 -10.02 5.83
N LYS A 128 4.89 -8.87 5.72
CA LYS A 128 3.46 -8.75 5.99
C LYS A 128 2.72 -8.22 4.80
N ILE A 129 1.60 -8.84 4.48
CA ILE A 129 0.71 -8.34 3.43
C ILE A 129 -0.20 -7.27 4.02
N VAL A 130 -0.27 -6.13 3.34
CA VAL A 130 -1.01 -4.96 3.80
C VAL A 130 -1.85 -4.39 2.67
N TYR A 131 -3.12 -4.11 2.94
CA TYR A 131 -4.01 -3.36 2.06
C TYR A 131 -4.09 -1.90 2.51
N LEU A 132 -3.50 -1.02 1.69
CA LEU A 132 -3.50 0.42 1.89
C LEU A 132 -4.70 1.04 1.16
N ILE A 133 -5.69 1.47 1.93
CA ILE A 133 -6.84 2.23 1.42
C ILE A 133 -6.38 3.65 1.11
N TYR A 134 -6.66 4.15 -0.09
CA TYR A 134 -6.39 5.55 -0.45
C TYR A 134 -7.63 6.33 -0.90
N ASP A 135 -8.77 5.67 -1.09
CA ASP A 135 -10.06 6.34 -1.31
C ASP A 135 -11.24 5.45 -0.89
N GLY A 136 -12.38 6.06 -0.57
CA GLY A 136 -13.62 5.38 -0.23
C GLY A 136 -14.74 5.81 -1.17
N LEU A 137 -15.51 4.86 -1.70
CA LEU A 137 -16.54 5.13 -2.72
C LEU A 137 -17.94 4.89 -2.16
N TYR A 138 -18.12 3.75 -1.48
CA TYR A 138 -19.33 3.40 -0.76
C TYR A 138 -18.97 2.85 0.61
N ILE A 139 -19.71 3.22 1.64
CA ILE A 139 -19.53 2.68 2.99
C ILE A 139 -20.90 2.35 3.58
N GLN A 140 -21.12 1.08 3.94
CA GLN A 140 -22.38 0.62 4.51
C GLN A 140 -23.60 1.10 3.73
N ARG A 141 -23.65 0.81 2.42
CA ARG A 141 -24.72 1.18 1.47
C ARG A 141 -24.81 2.69 1.16
N LYS A 142 -24.06 3.55 1.82
CA LYS A 142 -24.04 5.00 1.56
C LYS A 142 -23.07 5.33 0.42
N ASP A 143 -23.58 5.99 -0.62
CA ASP A 143 -22.76 6.60 -1.68
C ASP A 143 -22.03 7.83 -1.14
N ILE A 144 -20.70 7.82 -1.22
CA ILE A 144 -19.86 8.97 -0.84
C ILE A 144 -19.05 9.52 -2.03
N THR A 145 -19.29 9.04 -3.25
CA THR A 145 -18.50 9.41 -4.44
C THR A 145 -18.59 10.89 -4.80
N ASN A 146 -19.71 11.55 -4.49
CA ASN A 146 -19.91 12.98 -4.77
C ASN A 146 -19.28 13.92 -3.72
N LEU A 147 -18.82 13.38 -2.58
CA LEU A 147 -18.15 14.18 -1.55
C LEU A 147 -16.74 14.60 -2.01
N SER A 148 -16.19 15.65 -1.40
CA SER A 148 -14.78 16.02 -1.59
C SER A 148 -13.85 14.87 -1.20
N TYR A 149 -12.62 14.87 -1.72
CA TYR A 149 -11.65 13.81 -1.39
C TYR A 149 -11.39 13.74 0.12
N PHE A 150 -11.28 14.89 0.79
CA PHE A 150 -11.11 14.97 2.23
C PHE A 150 -12.26 14.32 3.01
N GLU A 151 -13.51 14.60 2.62
CA GLU A 151 -14.69 14.00 3.25
C GLU A 151 -14.74 12.49 3.01
N ARG A 152 -14.35 12.01 1.82
CA ARG A 152 -14.29 10.56 1.55
C ARG A 152 -13.27 9.86 2.45
N LEU A 153 -12.07 10.42 2.60
CA LEU A 153 -11.06 9.91 3.54
C LEU A 153 -11.55 9.93 4.99
N THR A 154 -12.24 11.01 5.39
CA THR A 154 -12.83 11.13 6.73
C THR A 154 -13.88 10.04 6.98
N ASN A 155 -14.72 9.75 5.99
CA ASN A 155 -15.69 8.66 6.08
C ASN A 155 -14.99 7.30 6.19
N VAL A 156 -13.92 7.04 5.42
CA VAL A 156 -13.12 5.80 5.56
C VAL A 156 -12.52 5.68 6.97
N TYR A 157 -11.93 6.76 7.48
CA TYR A 157 -11.33 6.76 8.82
C TYR A 157 -12.37 6.46 9.91
N ASN A 158 -13.50 7.15 9.88
CA ASN A 158 -14.54 7.06 10.92
C ASN A 158 -15.30 5.74 10.88
N TYR A 159 -15.62 5.24 9.68
CA TYR A 159 -16.53 4.11 9.52
C TYR A 159 -15.85 2.80 9.13
N VAL A 160 -14.58 2.80 8.70
CA VAL A 160 -13.84 1.57 8.40
C VAL A 160 -12.68 1.37 9.37
N ILE A 161 -11.77 2.35 9.46
CA ILE A 161 -10.55 2.21 10.27
C ILE A 161 -10.84 2.19 11.76
N THR A 162 -11.66 3.12 12.24
CA THR A 162 -11.97 3.24 13.67
C THR A 162 -12.68 1.99 14.21
N PRO A 163 -13.73 1.45 13.57
CA PRO A 163 -14.34 0.18 13.99
C PRO A 163 -13.36 -1.00 13.91
N LEU A 164 -12.54 -1.08 12.87
CA LEU A 164 -11.54 -2.14 12.74
C LEU A 164 -10.51 -2.11 13.89
N LYS A 165 -10.04 -0.92 14.29
CA LYS A 165 -9.15 -0.74 15.44
C LYS A 165 -9.83 -1.16 16.75
N LYS A 166 -11.09 -0.76 16.97
CA LYS A 166 -11.88 -1.16 18.14
C LYS A 166 -12.08 -2.68 18.20
N TYR A 167 -12.41 -3.29 17.06
CA TYR A 167 -12.57 -4.73 16.93
C TYR A 167 -11.27 -5.47 17.26
N LYS A 168 -10.14 -5.09 16.63
CA LYS A 168 -8.82 -5.68 16.92
C LYS A 168 -8.45 -5.59 18.41
N LYS A 169 -8.70 -4.44 19.05
CA LYS A 169 -8.46 -4.27 20.50
C LYS A 169 -9.36 -5.19 21.33
N SER A 170 -10.64 -5.31 20.98
CA SER A 170 -11.57 -6.20 21.68
C SER A 170 -11.17 -7.67 21.57
N GLN A 171 -10.66 -8.11 20.42
CA GLN A 171 -10.19 -9.48 20.21
C GLN A 171 -8.93 -9.77 21.01
N LYS A 172 -7.97 -8.82 21.06
CA LYS A 172 -6.78 -8.94 21.91
C LYS A 172 -7.15 -9.05 23.39
N ASN A 173 -8.09 -8.22 23.87
CA ASN A 173 -8.55 -8.28 25.25
C ASN A 173 -9.25 -9.61 25.59
N LYS A 174 -10.03 -10.17 24.65
CA LYS A 174 -10.64 -11.50 24.81
C LYS A 174 -9.58 -12.60 24.85
N LYS A 175 -8.58 -12.57 23.96
CA LYS A 175 -7.46 -13.51 24.00
C LYS A 175 -6.69 -13.43 25.33
N ASN A 176 -6.38 -12.22 25.81
CA ASN A 176 -5.69 -12.06 27.10
C ASN A 176 -6.53 -12.54 28.29
N LYS A 177 -7.84 -12.25 28.30
CA LYS A 177 -8.76 -12.77 29.34
C LYS A 177 -8.88 -14.28 29.28
N ASN A 178 -9.01 -14.87 28.08
CA ASN A 178 -9.07 -16.31 27.93
C ASN A 178 -7.75 -16.97 28.37
N ASN A 179 -6.59 -16.37 28.07
CA ASN A 179 -5.30 -16.87 28.54
C ASN A 179 -5.15 -16.78 30.07
N LEU A 180 -5.72 -15.74 30.71
CA LEU A 180 -5.79 -15.63 32.18
C LEU A 180 -6.79 -16.64 32.78
N GLN A 181 -7.91 -16.88 32.11
CA GLN A 181 -8.93 -17.85 32.54
C GLN A 181 -8.44 -19.29 32.38
N THR A 182 -7.72 -19.63 31.31
CA THR A 182 -7.08 -20.95 31.14
C THR A 182 -5.96 -21.18 32.15
N ASN A 183 -5.28 -20.12 32.60
CA ASN A 183 -4.31 -20.23 33.70
C ASN A 183 -5.01 -20.50 35.04
N HIS A 184 -6.17 -19.88 35.29
CA HIS A 184 -6.97 -20.18 36.48
C HIS A 184 -7.73 -21.51 36.41
N GLU A 185 -8.15 -21.99 35.23
CA GLU A 185 -8.73 -23.32 35.05
C GLU A 185 -7.66 -24.42 35.17
N ASN A 186 -6.44 -24.16 34.71
CA ASN A 186 -5.30 -25.04 34.98
C ASN A 186 -4.92 -25.03 36.47
N GLU A 187 -4.90 -23.87 37.15
CA GLU A 187 -4.75 -23.83 38.62
C GLU A 187 -5.91 -24.53 39.34
N SER A 188 -7.15 -24.43 38.85
CA SER A 188 -8.31 -25.11 39.44
C SER A 188 -8.27 -26.63 39.25
N LEU A 189 -7.72 -27.11 38.12
CA LEU A 189 -7.46 -28.54 37.89
C LEU A 189 -6.26 -29.07 38.69
N TYR A 190 -5.30 -28.22 39.05
CA TYR A 190 -4.24 -28.57 40.00
C TYR A 190 -4.73 -28.51 41.46
N ILE A 191 -5.76 -27.71 41.78
CA ILE A 191 -6.35 -27.65 43.12
C ILE A 191 -7.30 -28.84 43.41
N GLU A 192 -8.02 -29.38 42.42
CA GLU A 192 -8.86 -30.58 42.61
C GLU A 192 -8.08 -31.91 42.70
N LEU A 193 -6.76 -31.89 42.51
CA LEU A 193 -5.87 -33.05 42.73
C LEU A 193 -5.10 -33.01 44.05
N ASP A 194 -5.16 -31.92 44.81
CA ASP A 194 -4.44 -31.75 46.09
C ASP A 194 -5.35 -31.74 47.34
N GLU A 195 -6.67 -31.90 47.20
CA GLU A 195 -7.60 -32.00 48.36
C GLU A 195 -7.69 -33.40 49.00
N LYS A 196 -6.87 -34.38 48.60
CA LYS A 196 -6.81 -35.70 49.28
C LYS A 196 -5.68 -35.88 50.28
N ASP A 197 -4.74 -34.94 50.40
CA ASP A 197 -3.59 -35.11 51.29
C ASP A 197 -3.26 -33.85 52.11
N ASN A 198 -4.22 -33.29 52.85
CA ASN A 198 -3.89 -32.43 53.99
C ASN A 198 -4.99 -32.35 55.08
N ILE A 199 -5.47 -33.51 55.55
CA ILE A 199 -6.05 -33.63 56.89
C ILE A 199 -4.91 -33.86 57.89
N LYS A 200 -4.36 -32.78 58.45
CA LYS A 200 -3.81 -32.64 59.83
C LYS A 200 -2.79 -31.49 59.90
N LYS A 201 -3.25 -30.29 60.27
CA LYS A 201 -2.66 -29.47 61.36
C LYS A 201 -3.39 -28.12 61.49
N ARG A 202 -3.93 -27.91 62.70
CA ARG A 202 -4.15 -26.60 63.39
C ARG A 202 -5.22 -25.68 62.79
N LYS A 203 -6.45 -25.55 63.33
CA LYS A 203 -6.85 -24.91 64.60
C LYS A 203 -6.05 -23.64 64.94
N SER A 204 -6.62 -22.45 64.69
CA SER A 204 -7.06 -21.48 65.73
C SER A 204 -7.34 -20.08 65.15
N ASN A 205 -8.41 -19.44 65.66
CA ASN A 205 -8.76 -18.01 65.62
C ASN A 205 -9.37 -17.53 64.29
N LEU A 206 -10.69 -17.39 64.12
CA LEU A 206 -11.72 -16.67 64.89
C LEU A 206 -11.55 -15.13 64.87
N ASN A 207 -12.55 -14.51 64.24
CA ASN A 207 -13.20 -13.22 64.49
C ASN A 207 -12.91 -12.00 63.60
N ASN A 208 -14.05 -11.53 63.05
CA ASN A 208 -14.50 -10.14 62.92
C ASN A 208 -13.93 -9.35 61.73
N MET A 209 -14.70 -8.55 60.98
CA MET A 209 -16.06 -8.05 61.16
C MET A 209 -16.60 -7.51 59.83
N LEU A 210 -17.93 -7.52 59.74
CA LEU A 210 -18.81 -6.93 58.74
C LEU A 210 -18.68 -5.40 58.62
N THR A 211 -19.44 -4.89 57.63
CA THR A 211 -20.02 -3.53 57.43
C THR A 211 -19.30 -2.64 56.43
N GLU A 212 -19.93 -1.90 55.52
CA GLU A 212 -21.33 -1.69 55.07
C GLU A 212 -21.26 -0.71 53.88
N GLU A 213 -22.14 -0.90 52.88
CA GLU A 213 -22.95 0.13 52.18
C GLU A 213 -22.27 1.33 51.47
N GLU A 214 -22.36 1.45 50.14
CA GLU A 214 -23.49 1.89 49.30
C GLU A 214 -23.56 3.42 49.03
N ASN A 215 -23.73 3.71 47.73
CA ASN A 215 -24.39 4.87 47.10
C ASN A 215 -23.75 6.27 47.17
N ASN A 216 -23.46 6.85 45.98
CA ASN A 216 -24.32 7.95 45.50
C ASN A 216 -24.20 8.32 44.01
N ILE A 217 -25.34 8.83 43.54
CA ILE A 217 -25.80 9.25 42.21
C ILE A 217 -25.28 10.67 41.87
N GLY A 218 -25.20 11.03 40.58
CA GLY A 218 -25.26 12.46 40.20
C GLY A 218 -24.80 12.85 38.80
N THR A 219 -25.78 13.12 37.93
CA THR A 219 -25.76 13.69 36.58
C THR A 219 -25.04 15.03 36.40
N ASN A 220 -24.55 15.32 35.18
CA ASN A 220 -24.73 16.63 34.53
C ASN A 220 -24.47 16.60 33.01
N ASP A 221 -25.51 16.93 32.24
CA ASP A 221 -25.44 17.39 30.86
C ASP A 221 -25.18 18.91 30.83
N ASN A 222 -24.26 19.38 29.97
CA ASN A 222 -24.51 20.46 29.02
C ASN A 222 -23.26 20.82 28.18
N ILE A 223 -23.44 20.75 26.86
CA ILE A 223 -23.09 21.75 25.84
C ILE A 223 -21.65 22.30 25.83
N ASN A 224 -20.87 21.85 24.83
CA ASN A 224 -20.10 22.73 23.95
C ASN A 224 -19.67 21.98 22.68
N SER A 225 -20.54 21.98 21.68
CA SER A 225 -20.18 21.62 20.31
C SER A 225 -19.66 22.87 19.58
N LEU A 226 -18.36 23.07 19.59
CA LEU A 226 -17.57 23.72 18.53
C LEU A 226 -16.12 23.74 19.01
N ASN A 227 -15.18 23.47 18.09
CA ASN A 227 -13.71 23.51 18.26
C ASN A 227 -13.02 22.20 18.66
N ASN A 228 -13.17 21.13 17.87
CA ASN A 228 -12.15 20.07 17.84
C ASN A 228 -12.05 19.35 16.49
N CYS A 229 -11.73 20.12 15.44
CA CYS A 229 -11.06 19.56 14.27
C CYS A 229 -9.68 20.22 14.12
N ASN A 230 -8.83 19.98 15.12
CA ASN A 230 -7.39 20.14 14.93
C ASN A 230 -6.91 18.99 14.03
N LEU A 231 -6.79 19.33 12.74
CA LEU A 231 -5.63 19.08 11.89
C LEU A 231 -4.70 17.97 12.39
N LEU A 232 -4.64 16.86 11.64
CA LEU A 232 -3.69 15.74 11.79
C LEU A 232 -2.23 16.21 11.64
N LEU A 233 -1.72 16.88 12.66
CA LEU A 233 -0.32 17.22 12.84
C LEU A 233 0.25 16.35 13.96
N TYR A 234 1.06 15.39 13.55
CA TYR A 234 2.02 14.73 14.42
C TYR A 234 3.01 15.78 14.96
N LYS A 235 3.01 16.02 16.28
CA LYS A 235 4.25 16.27 17.02
C LYS A 235 4.67 14.94 17.60
N ARG A 236 5.81 14.42 17.13
CA ARG A 236 6.52 13.33 17.79
C ARG A 236 7.41 14.01 18.82
N GLU A 237 6.93 14.11 20.06
CA GLU A 237 7.77 14.57 21.17
C GLU A 237 8.66 13.39 21.58
N GLU A 238 9.97 13.58 21.42
CA GLU A 238 10.98 12.75 22.05
C GLU A 238 10.97 13.07 23.54
N HIS A 239 10.35 12.21 24.35
CA HIS A 239 10.64 12.12 25.77
C HIS A 239 11.10 10.70 26.07
N ARG A 240 12.42 10.57 26.28
CA ARG A 240 13.03 9.48 27.03
C ARG A 240 12.60 9.65 28.48
N GLU A 241 11.81 8.71 28.99
CA GLU A 241 11.79 8.40 30.41
C GLU A 241 12.14 6.92 30.54
N GLU A 242 13.31 6.68 31.12
CA GLU A 242 13.77 5.38 31.59
C GLU A 242 12.81 4.91 32.69
N LYS A 243 12.19 3.74 32.51
CA LYS A 243 11.62 2.96 33.60
C LYS A 243 12.18 1.55 33.48
N GLU A 244 13.08 1.24 34.41
CA GLU A 244 13.51 -0.11 34.74
C GLU A 244 12.29 -0.97 35.05
N TYR A 245 12.18 -2.09 34.35
CA TYR A 245 11.39 -3.24 34.77
C TYR A 245 12.38 -4.39 34.92
N GLU A 246 12.55 -4.86 36.15
CA GLU A 246 13.22 -6.12 36.47
C GLU A 246 12.40 -7.26 35.85
N GLU A 247 12.97 -8.00 34.91
CA GLU A 247 12.41 -9.26 34.41
C GLU A 247 13.03 -10.41 35.20
N GLU A 248 12.20 -11.10 35.98
CA GLU A 248 12.55 -12.40 36.59
C GLU A 248 12.66 -13.46 35.47
N GLU A 249 13.82 -14.12 35.41
CA GLU A 249 14.11 -15.26 34.54
C GLU A 249 13.31 -16.49 35.00
N ASP A 250 12.50 -17.06 34.12
CA ASP A 250 11.90 -18.38 34.34
C ASP A 250 12.28 -19.29 33.15
N GLU A 251 13.44 -19.95 33.27
CA GLU A 251 13.87 -21.03 32.39
C GLU A 251 12.95 -22.25 32.60
N ARG A 252 12.12 -22.59 31.60
CA ARG A 252 11.53 -23.93 31.53
C ARG A 252 11.64 -24.51 30.12
N SER A 253 12.50 -25.52 30.03
CA SER A 253 12.55 -26.49 28.96
C SER A 253 11.28 -27.37 29.00
N TYR A 254 10.65 -27.57 27.84
CA TYR A 254 9.65 -28.62 27.67
C TYR A 254 10.02 -29.50 26.49
N SER A 255 10.13 -30.78 26.81
CA SER A 255 10.35 -31.91 25.91
C SER A 255 9.14 -32.14 25.00
N SER A 256 9.42 -32.82 23.89
CA SER A 256 8.50 -33.34 22.91
C SER A 256 7.44 -34.28 23.47
N ASP A 257 6.33 -34.35 22.73
CA ASP A 257 5.18 -35.26 22.81
C ASP A 257 4.03 -34.82 23.71
N ASP A 258 3.07 -34.11 23.11
CA ASP A 258 1.66 -34.47 23.24
C ASP A 258 0.82 -33.89 22.09
N THR A 259 0.14 -34.80 21.38
CA THR A 259 -0.82 -34.50 20.33
C THR A 259 -2.10 -33.91 20.95
N ALA A 260 -2.27 -32.60 20.87
CA ALA A 260 -3.52 -31.91 21.17
C ALA A 260 -3.93 -31.00 20.01
N SER A 261 -5.20 -31.14 19.63
CA SER A 261 -5.94 -30.46 18.57
C SER A 261 -5.47 -29.04 18.24
N THR A 262 -4.95 -28.86 17.03
CA THR A 262 -4.62 -27.57 16.43
C THR A 262 -5.89 -26.74 16.31
N ILE A 263 -6.09 -25.79 17.23
CA ILE A 263 -7.01 -24.67 17.03
C ILE A 263 -6.43 -23.92 15.84
N HIS A 264 -7.02 -24.06 14.66
CA HIS A 264 -6.67 -23.25 13.50
C HIS A 264 -6.94 -21.79 13.87
N GLU A 265 -5.89 -21.04 14.22
CA GLU A 265 -5.95 -19.59 14.18
C GLU A 265 -6.32 -19.23 12.75
N GLU A 266 -7.51 -18.68 12.53
CA GLU A 266 -7.86 -18.06 11.25
C GLU A 266 -6.87 -16.91 11.04
N GLU A 267 -5.77 -17.19 10.33
CA GLU A 267 -4.79 -16.18 9.97
C GLU A 267 -5.51 -15.08 9.19
N ILE A 268 -5.44 -13.86 9.73
CA ILE A 268 -5.98 -12.69 9.05
C ILE A 268 -5.16 -12.51 7.78
N PRO A 269 -5.75 -12.57 6.58
CA PRO A 269 -4.99 -12.73 5.34
C PRO A 269 -4.12 -11.52 4.98
N PHE A 270 -4.48 -10.33 5.47
CA PHE A 270 -3.66 -9.13 5.42
C PHE A 270 -4.14 -8.07 6.42
N GLU A 271 -3.28 -7.12 6.74
CA GLU A 271 -3.69 -5.95 7.53
C GLU A 271 -4.29 -4.85 6.65
N ILE A 272 -5.15 -4.02 7.22
CA ILE A 272 -5.79 -2.91 6.51
C ILE A 272 -5.39 -1.60 7.20
N TYR A 273 -4.85 -0.67 6.42
CA TYR A 273 -4.55 0.68 6.87
C TYR A 273 -5.11 1.72 5.91
N LEU A 274 -5.39 2.91 6.44
CA LEU A 274 -5.60 4.10 5.63
C LEU A 274 -4.23 4.70 5.34
N LYS A 275 -3.98 5.00 4.07
CA LYS A 275 -2.75 5.62 3.62
C LYS A 275 -2.59 7.01 4.23
N ASP A 276 -1.34 7.40 4.48
CA ASP A 276 -1.03 8.73 4.97
C ASP A 276 -1.03 9.75 3.83
N PHE A 277 -1.63 10.91 4.08
CA PHE A 277 -1.70 12.02 3.13
C PHE A 277 -1.17 13.28 3.77
N TYR A 278 -0.51 14.09 2.95
CA TYR A 278 0.15 15.31 3.39
C TYR A 278 -0.29 16.47 2.49
N PRO A 279 -0.36 17.70 3.02
CA PRO A 279 -0.44 18.90 2.20
C PRO A 279 0.78 19.00 1.26
N ILE A 280 0.60 19.63 0.10
CA ILE A 280 1.66 19.72 -0.93
C ILE A 280 2.93 20.42 -0.43
N GLU A 281 2.81 21.31 0.55
CA GLU A 281 3.90 22.05 1.18
C GLU A 281 4.89 21.10 1.88
N LYS A 282 4.43 19.93 2.32
CA LYS A 282 5.24 18.91 3.00
C LYS A 282 5.96 17.94 2.06
N ILE A 283 6.03 18.25 0.76
CA ILE A 283 6.67 17.36 -0.24
C ILE A 283 8.12 16.97 0.13
N CYS A 284 8.88 17.90 0.72
CA CYS A 284 10.25 17.61 1.17
C CYS A 284 10.30 16.63 2.34
N GLU A 285 9.32 16.66 3.24
CA GLU A 285 9.18 15.70 4.34
C GLU A 285 8.75 14.34 3.81
N LEU A 286 7.76 14.32 2.91
CA LEU A 286 7.30 13.10 2.26
C LEU A 286 8.45 12.35 1.58
N ILE A 287 9.30 13.05 0.83
CA ILE A 287 10.48 12.44 0.16
C ILE A 287 11.44 11.79 1.17
N LYS A 288 11.55 12.33 2.40
CA LYS A 288 12.37 11.71 3.46
C LYS A 288 11.67 10.48 4.05
N ILE A 289 10.36 10.54 4.27
CA ILE A 289 9.54 9.45 4.79
C ILE A 289 9.55 8.27 3.82
N MET A 290 9.42 8.52 2.52
CA MET A 290 9.42 7.49 1.46
C MET A 290 10.64 6.56 1.51
N LYS A 291 11.79 7.02 2.01
CA LYS A 291 13.01 6.20 2.15
C LYS A 291 12.98 5.24 3.34
N LYS A 292 12.04 5.43 4.26
CA LYS A 292 11.89 4.68 5.52
C LYS A 292 10.62 3.84 5.55
N LEU A 293 9.85 3.82 4.46
CA LEU A 293 8.63 3.03 4.38
C LEU A 293 8.97 1.53 4.35
N PRO A 294 8.13 0.69 4.96
CA PRO A 294 8.33 -0.77 4.97
C PRO A 294 8.05 -1.41 3.59
N HIS A 295 7.34 -0.71 2.70
CA HIS A 295 7.09 -1.11 1.32
C HIS A 295 7.80 -0.20 0.32
N TYR A 296 7.96 -0.70 -0.90
CA TYR A 296 8.55 0.05 -2.00
C TYR A 296 7.64 1.18 -2.52
N SER A 297 8.26 2.32 -2.82
CA SER A 297 7.60 3.48 -3.44
C SER A 297 8.44 4.04 -4.59
N ASP A 298 7.78 4.37 -5.70
CA ASP A 298 8.42 4.77 -6.96
C ASP A 298 8.05 6.19 -7.43
N GLY A 299 7.39 6.99 -6.58
CA GLY A 299 6.90 8.30 -7.00
C GLY A 299 6.00 9.00 -5.99
N ILE A 300 5.21 9.97 -6.46
CA ILE A 300 4.25 10.75 -5.68
C ILE A 300 2.92 10.81 -6.44
N ILE A 301 1.81 10.69 -5.73
CA ILE A 301 0.46 10.94 -6.23
C ILE A 301 -0.03 12.29 -5.71
N PHE A 302 -0.65 13.08 -6.58
CA PHE A 302 -1.28 14.36 -6.25
C PHE A 302 -2.78 14.22 -6.50
N THR A 303 -3.56 14.21 -5.42
CA THR A 303 -5.03 14.10 -5.47
C THR A 303 -5.68 15.45 -5.15
N PRO A 304 -6.55 15.98 -6.03
CA PRO A 304 -7.20 17.27 -5.78
C PRO A 304 -8.18 17.16 -4.61
N LEU A 305 -8.02 18.04 -3.61
CA LEU A 305 -8.67 17.96 -2.29
C LEU A 305 -10.20 18.03 -2.37
N HIS A 306 -10.74 18.92 -3.22
CA HIS A 306 -12.18 19.21 -3.27
C HIS A 306 -12.94 18.46 -4.36
N SER A 307 -12.28 17.58 -5.10
CA SER A 307 -12.92 16.91 -6.23
C SER A 307 -13.72 15.68 -5.81
N PRO A 308 -14.89 15.43 -6.43
CA PRO A 308 -15.58 14.14 -6.30
C PRO A 308 -14.75 13.00 -6.91
N TYR A 309 -15.13 11.76 -6.62
CA TYR A 309 -14.52 10.59 -7.24
C TYR A 309 -14.92 10.51 -8.72
N ILE A 310 -13.93 10.35 -9.60
CA ILE A 310 -14.15 10.23 -11.04
C ILE A 310 -13.73 8.84 -11.50
N THR A 311 -14.63 8.12 -12.17
CA THR A 311 -14.33 6.80 -12.74
C THR A 311 -13.51 6.92 -14.03
N GLY A 312 -12.63 5.96 -14.28
CA GLY A 312 -11.74 5.98 -15.45
C GLY A 312 -10.67 7.08 -15.35
N ASN A 313 -10.29 7.69 -16.47
CA ASN A 313 -9.19 8.67 -16.48
C ASN A 313 -9.60 9.99 -15.82
N PHE A 314 -8.88 10.38 -14.76
CA PHE A 314 -9.08 11.66 -14.09
C PHE A 314 -7.87 12.57 -14.29
N TYR A 315 -8.01 13.55 -15.19
CA TYR A 315 -6.91 14.43 -15.61
C TYR A 315 -6.37 15.37 -14.52
N GLN A 316 -7.08 15.49 -13.40
CA GLN A 316 -6.62 16.27 -12.24
C GLN A 316 -5.89 15.42 -11.21
N LEU A 317 -6.07 14.09 -11.21
CA LEU A 317 -5.29 13.18 -10.36
C LEU A 317 -3.95 12.92 -11.05
N LEU A 318 -2.86 13.40 -10.45
CA LEU A 318 -1.54 13.39 -11.09
C LEU A 318 -0.63 12.35 -10.43
N LYS A 319 0.24 11.74 -11.24
CA LYS A 319 1.35 10.91 -10.76
C LYS A 319 2.67 11.45 -11.25
N TRP A 320 3.66 11.47 -10.37
CA TRP A 320 5.03 11.83 -10.69
C TRP A 320 5.97 10.70 -10.31
N LYS A 321 7.04 10.51 -11.09
CA LYS A 321 8.13 9.60 -10.78
C LYS A 321 9.48 10.31 -10.98
N PRO A 322 10.49 10.04 -10.15
CA PRO A 322 11.87 10.45 -10.38
C PRO A 322 12.36 10.09 -11.79
N LEU A 323 13.22 10.93 -12.39
CA LEU A 323 13.72 10.70 -13.75
C LEU A 323 14.40 9.35 -13.93
N ASN A 324 15.18 8.93 -12.94
CA ASN A 324 15.89 7.66 -12.96
C ASN A 324 14.97 6.42 -12.99
N LEU A 325 13.68 6.60 -12.65
CA LEU A 325 12.66 5.55 -12.71
C LEU A 325 11.79 5.63 -13.98
N ASN A 326 11.88 6.73 -14.75
CA ASN A 326 11.24 6.83 -16.05
C ASN A 326 12.11 6.17 -17.12
N THR A 327 11.59 5.12 -17.72
CA THR A 327 12.33 4.26 -18.64
C THR A 327 11.54 4.03 -19.92
N VAL A 328 12.26 3.80 -21.01
CA VAL A 328 11.69 3.49 -22.32
C VAL A 328 12.33 2.20 -22.80
N ASP A 329 11.52 1.30 -23.38
CA ASP A 329 12.05 0.12 -24.05
C ASP A 329 12.27 0.47 -25.53
N PHE A 330 13.52 0.49 -25.98
CA PHE A 330 13.88 0.68 -27.40
C PHE A 330 14.28 -0.64 -28.04
N GLY A 331 14.13 -0.75 -29.35
CA GLY A 331 14.81 -1.75 -30.15
C GLY A 331 16.25 -1.31 -30.39
N ILE A 332 17.18 -2.27 -30.45
CA ILE A 332 18.58 -2.00 -30.80
C ILE A 332 18.91 -2.60 -32.16
N GLU A 333 19.72 -1.89 -32.93
CA GLU A 333 20.46 -2.44 -34.05
C GLU A 333 21.95 -2.07 -33.92
N THR A 334 22.82 -3.04 -34.20
CA THR A 334 24.25 -2.86 -34.11
C THR A 334 24.77 -2.22 -35.39
N ILE A 335 25.53 -1.14 -35.26
CA ILE A 335 26.28 -0.53 -36.36
C ILE A 335 27.71 -1.03 -36.28
N TYR A 336 28.18 -1.60 -37.38
CA TYR A 336 29.54 -2.11 -37.52
C TYR A 336 30.43 -1.08 -38.22
N ASP A 337 31.71 -1.03 -37.84
CA ASP A 337 32.73 -0.26 -38.53
C ASP A 337 33.27 -0.99 -39.77
N GLU A 338 34.25 -0.38 -40.44
CA GLU A 338 34.91 -0.92 -41.63
C GLU A 338 35.61 -2.27 -41.40
N TYR A 339 35.89 -2.62 -40.14
CA TYR A 339 36.51 -3.88 -39.73
C TYR A 339 35.49 -4.91 -39.21
N ASN A 340 34.19 -4.63 -39.37
CA ASN A 340 33.08 -5.46 -38.89
C ASN A 340 33.03 -5.59 -37.35
N ILE A 341 33.55 -4.59 -36.64
CA ILE A 341 33.53 -4.46 -35.17
C ILE A 341 32.34 -3.55 -34.78
N PRO A 342 31.59 -3.80 -33.69
CA PRO A 342 30.42 -3.04 -33.29
C PRO A 342 30.94 -1.69 -32.83
N SER A 343 30.65 -0.67 -33.62
CA SER A 343 31.02 0.69 -33.29
C SER A 343 29.99 1.29 -32.34
N LYS A 344 28.70 1.18 -32.68
CA LYS A 344 27.60 1.84 -31.97
C LYS A 344 26.32 1.00 -32.01
N PHE A 345 25.40 1.32 -31.13
CA PHE A 345 24.07 0.71 -31.09
C PHE A 345 23.00 1.77 -31.35
N GLU A 346 22.30 1.65 -32.47
CA GLU A 346 21.21 2.56 -32.84
C GLU A 346 19.90 2.15 -32.16
N LEU A 347 19.16 3.16 -31.70
CA LEU A 347 17.90 3.00 -30.99
C LEU A 347 16.70 3.12 -31.94
N PHE A 348 15.73 2.22 -31.77
CA PHE A 348 14.50 2.13 -32.55
C PHE A 348 13.25 2.21 -31.66
N ILE A 349 12.21 2.84 -32.18
CA ILE A 349 10.90 3.03 -31.54
C ILE A 349 9.79 2.46 -32.42
N SER A 350 8.58 2.34 -31.87
CA SER A 350 7.40 2.06 -32.68
C SER A 350 6.68 3.35 -33.05
N ILE A 351 6.35 3.52 -34.32
CA ILE A 351 5.44 4.56 -34.81
C ILE A 351 4.34 3.87 -35.60
N ASN A 352 3.10 3.96 -35.11
CA ASN A 352 1.95 3.28 -35.72
C ASN A 352 2.18 1.76 -35.90
N GLY A 353 2.86 1.12 -34.95
CA GLY A 353 3.17 -0.31 -34.99
C GLY A 353 4.42 -0.68 -35.82
N VAL A 354 5.01 0.28 -36.55
CA VAL A 354 6.20 0.06 -37.37
C VAL A 354 7.46 0.38 -36.57
N ARG A 355 8.47 -0.50 -36.64
CA ARG A 355 9.79 -0.24 -36.07
C ARG A 355 10.51 0.84 -36.89
N THR A 356 10.84 1.96 -36.27
CA THR A 356 11.45 3.13 -36.93
C THR A 356 12.69 3.56 -36.17
N SER A 357 13.76 3.89 -36.89
CA SER A 357 14.98 4.44 -36.30
C SER A 357 14.65 5.76 -35.58
N TYR A 358 15.11 5.88 -34.33
CA TYR A 358 15.05 7.12 -33.56
C TYR A 358 16.24 8.04 -33.84
N LYS A 359 17.15 7.64 -34.73
CA LYS A 359 18.37 8.39 -35.11
C LYS A 359 19.20 8.84 -33.91
N CYS A 360 19.33 7.93 -32.94
CA CYS A 360 20.00 8.16 -31.69
C CYS A 360 20.74 6.89 -31.27
N TYR A 361 21.86 7.05 -30.59
CA TYR A 361 22.70 5.93 -30.17
C TYR A 361 22.59 5.68 -28.67
N LEU A 362 22.81 4.43 -28.28
CA LEU A 362 23.01 4.07 -26.89
C LEU A 362 24.32 4.69 -26.40
N ALA A 363 24.30 5.19 -25.17
CA ALA A 363 25.50 5.72 -24.56
C ALA A 363 26.56 4.64 -24.34
N GLU A 364 27.81 4.94 -24.70
CA GLU A 364 28.97 4.03 -24.66
C GLU A 364 29.50 3.75 -23.23
N TYR A 365 28.61 3.52 -22.28
CA TYR A 365 28.96 3.21 -20.89
C TYR A 365 27.88 2.40 -20.18
N GLY A 366 28.28 1.78 -19.07
CA GLY A 366 27.43 0.88 -18.27
C GLY A 366 27.63 -0.58 -18.64
N ASP A 367 27.27 -1.47 -17.71
CA ASP A 367 27.58 -2.89 -17.83
C ASP A 367 26.82 -3.56 -18.99
N VAL A 368 25.57 -3.15 -19.21
CA VAL A 368 24.76 -3.66 -20.33
C VAL A 368 25.32 -3.24 -21.68
N TYR A 369 25.90 -2.04 -21.80
CA TYR A 369 26.59 -1.63 -23.04
C TYR A 369 27.80 -2.53 -23.30
N LYS A 370 28.61 -2.79 -22.26
CA LYS A 370 29.76 -3.70 -22.38
C LYS A 370 29.34 -5.12 -22.74
N GLU A 371 28.23 -5.59 -22.16
CA GLU A 371 27.65 -6.90 -22.48
C GLU A 371 27.28 -6.99 -23.97
N PHE A 372 26.64 -5.95 -24.52
CA PHE A 372 26.35 -5.88 -25.95
C PHE A 372 27.62 -5.82 -26.82
N ALA A 373 28.65 -5.11 -26.39
CA ALA A 373 29.93 -5.08 -27.09
C ALA A 373 30.61 -6.46 -27.15
N ILE A 374 30.36 -7.32 -26.15
CA ILE A 374 30.95 -8.67 -26.04
C ILE A 374 30.07 -9.74 -26.75
N MET A 375 28.74 -9.58 -26.79
CA MET A 375 27.76 -10.59 -27.28
C MET A 375 27.71 -10.84 -28.80
N PHE A 376 28.84 -10.72 -29.49
CA PHE A 376 28.95 -11.04 -30.91
C PHE A 376 28.54 -12.47 -31.29
N PRO A 377 27.85 -12.73 -32.44
CA PRO A 377 27.29 -11.82 -33.46
C PRO A 377 25.73 -11.79 -33.47
N LYS A 378 25.04 -12.08 -32.36
CA LYS A 378 23.58 -12.35 -32.34
C LYS A 378 22.71 -11.24 -31.70
N ILE A 379 22.97 -9.95 -31.96
CA ILE A 379 22.21 -8.85 -31.32
C ILE A 379 21.12 -8.25 -32.23
N SER A 380 20.99 -8.73 -33.48
CA SER A 380 19.86 -8.33 -34.33
C SER A 380 18.52 -8.56 -33.61
N SER A 381 17.72 -7.51 -33.50
CA SER A 381 16.35 -7.52 -32.96
C SER A 381 16.20 -7.67 -31.44
N GLN A 382 17.21 -7.31 -30.64
CA GLN A 382 17.04 -7.21 -29.18
C GLN A 382 16.38 -5.90 -28.74
N PHE A 383 15.79 -5.92 -27.54
CA PHE A 383 15.18 -4.75 -26.89
C PHE A 383 15.94 -4.38 -25.63
N VAL A 384 16.06 -3.08 -25.38
CA VAL A 384 16.75 -2.55 -24.21
C VAL A 384 15.84 -1.63 -23.44
N LYS A 385 15.84 -1.77 -22.12
CA LYS A 385 15.25 -0.79 -21.22
C LYS A 385 16.30 0.27 -20.92
N VAL A 386 16.02 1.52 -21.26
CA VAL A 386 16.94 2.65 -21.06
C VAL A 386 16.34 3.71 -20.13
N LYS A 387 17.23 4.48 -19.48
CA LYS A 387 16.89 5.71 -18.76
C LYS A 387 17.63 6.91 -19.36
N MET A 388 17.02 8.08 -19.26
CA MET A 388 17.68 9.35 -19.58
C MET A 388 18.62 9.76 -18.46
N VAL A 389 19.75 10.38 -18.83
CA VAL A 389 20.66 11.03 -17.87
C VAL A 389 20.85 12.50 -18.20
N GLU A 390 20.95 13.32 -17.15
CA GLU A 390 21.03 14.79 -17.23
C GLU A 390 22.36 15.31 -17.81
N ASN A 391 23.34 14.44 -18.08
CA ASN A 391 24.70 14.84 -18.36
C ASN A 391 24.93 15.19 -19.84
N LYS A 392 25.33 16.44 -20.12
CA LYS A 392 25.44 17.05 -21.46
C LYS A 392 26.52 16.47 -22.38
N LYS A 393 27.37 15.56 -21.89
CA LYS A 393 28.57 15.10 -22.64
C LYS A 393 28.34 13.87 -23.52
N VAL A 394 27.13 13.33 -23.57
CA VAL A 394 26.86 12.08 -24.30
C VAL A 394 25.80 12.34 -25.35
N GLU A 395 26.18 12.17 -26.62
CA GLU A 395 25.26 12.25 -27.74
C GLU A 395 24.14 11.21 -27.54
N GLY A 396 22.89 11.64 -27.57
CA GLY A 396 21.72 10.78 -27.36
C GLY A 396 21.23 10.58 -25.91
N GLY A 397 22.11 10.59 -24.89
CA GLY A 397 21.71 10.70 -23.48
C GLY A 397 20.97 9.49 -22.83
N TRP A 398 20.91 8.33 -23.48
CA TRP A 398 20.24 7.11 -22.98
C TRP A 398 21.22 6.06 -22.45
N ILE A 399 21.05 5.62 -21.20
CA ILE A 399 21.81 4.51 -20.60
C ILE A 399 20.99 3.23 -20.62
N ALA A 400 21.57 2.14 -21.10
CA ALA A 400 21.01 0.79 -20.95
C ALA A 400 20.99 0.34 -19.49
N GLN A 401 19.81 -0.06 -19.02
CA GLN A 401 19.63 -0.66 -17.70
C GLN A 401 19.52 -2.17 -17.75
N LYS A 402 18.84 -2.71 -18.78
CA LYS A 402 18.54 -4.14 -18.87
C LYS A 402 18.15 -4.54 -20.29
N ILE A 403 18.54 -5.75 -20.69
CA ILE A 403 18.06 -6.41 -21.91
C ILE A 403 16.66 -6.99 -21.68
N ARG A 404 15.74 -6.75 -22.61
CA ARG A 404 14.32 -7.11 -22.52
C ARG A 404 13.99 -8.25 -23.49
N PHE A 405 14.25 -9.48 -23.05
CA PHE A 405 13.92 -10.70 -23.82
C PHE A 405 12.41 -11.01 -23.89
N ASP A 406 11.61 -10.37 -23.03
CA ASP A 406 10.15 -10.54 -22.96
C ASP A 406 9.38 -9.67 -23.98
N LYS A 407 10.08 -8.81 -24.71
CA LYS A 407 9.51 -7.85 -25.64
C LYS A 407 9.73 -8.32 -27.08
N ASN A 408 8.74 -8.06 -27.93
CA ASN A 408 8.81 -8.31 -29.37
C ASN A 408 8.69 -7.02 -30.21
N ILE A 409 8.30 -5.91 -29.59
CA ILE A 409 8.07 -4.60 -30.23
C ILE A 409 8.62 -3.53 -29.27
N PRO A 410 9.32 -2.50 -29.77
CA PRO A 410 9.77 -1.40 -28.92
C PRO A 410 8.57 -0.56 -28.46
N ASN A 411 8.78 0.30 -27.46
CA ASN A 411 7.71 1.20 -27.03
C ASN A 411 7.33 2.19 -28.14
N ASP A 412 6.05 2.57 -28.16
CA ASP A 412 5.53 3.58 -29.08
C ASP A 412 6.07 4.98 -28.78
N ILE A 413 6.22 5.81 -29.82
CA ILE A 413 6.67 7.20 -29.74
C ILE A 413 5.90 8.03 -28.70
N SER A 414 4.62 7.75 -28.49
CA SER A 414 3.82 8.43 -27.46
C SER A 414 4.33 8.16 -26.03
N THR A 415 4.91 6.98 -25.79
CA THR A 415 5.53 6.63 -24.50
C THR A 415 6.83 7.40 -24.32
N LEU A 416 7.65 7.45 -25.37
CA LEU A 416 8.90 8.22 -25.38
C LEU A 416 8.63 9.72 -25.13
N ASN A 417 7.66 10.30 -25.82
CA ASN A 417 7.29 11.70 -25.67
C ASN A 417 6.86 12.04 -24.23
N LYS A 418 6.14 11.14 -23.55
CA LYS A 418 5.78 11.31 -22.14
C LYS A 418 7.01 11.34 -21.23
N VAL A 419 7.99 10.46 -21.45
CA VAL A 419 9.24 10.43 -20.67
C VAL A 419 10.06 11.70 -20.91
N ILE A 420 10.19 12.13 -22.18
CA ILE A 420 10.89 13.36 -22.55
C ILE A 420 10.23 14.60 -21.91
N GLN A 421 8.90 14.68 -21.90
CA GLN A 421 8.20 15.78 -21.24
C GLN A 421 8.51 15.89 -19.74
N VAL A 422 8.62 14.75 -19.05
CA VAL A 422 9.03 14.73 -17.64
C VAL A 422 10.47 15.19 -17.48
N TYR A 423 11.39 14.77 -18.35
CA TYR A 423 12.78 15.24 -18.37
C TYR A 423 12.89 16.76 -18.47
N TRP A 424 12.15 17.38 -19.38
CA TRP A 424 12.20 18.84 -19.54
C TRP A 424 11.79 19.60 -18.27
N ILE A 425 10.80 19.11 -17.50
CA ILE A 425 10.42 19.73 -16.21
C ILE A 425 11.62 19.84 -15.27
N HIS A 426 12.39 18.75 -15.16
CA HIS A 426 13.56 18.67 -14.29
C HIS A 426 14.70 19.55 -14.81
N TYR A 427 14.97 19.50 -16.11
CA TYR A 427 16.03 20.29 -16.75
C TYR A 427 15.78 21.81 -16.64
N TYR A 428 14.56 22.29 -16.89
CA TYR A 428 14.22 23.71 -16.74
C TYR A 428 14.36 24.19 -15.28
N ARG A 429 13.96 23.38 -14.30
CA ARG A 429 14.16 23.69 -12.88
C ARG A 429 15.65 23.74 -12.49
N PHE A 430 16.46 22.83 -13.05
CA PHE A 430 17.90 22.81 -12.83
C PHE A 430 18.60 24.06 -13.37
N ILE A 431 18.25 24.51 -14.58
CA ILE A 431 18.76 25.76 -15.17
C ILE A 431 18.33 26.98 -14.35
N ASN A 432 17.05 27.08 -13.99
CA ASN A 432 16.56 28.24 -13.23
C ASN A 432 17.17 28.32 -11.83
N ARG A 433 17.48 27.21 -11.17
CA ARG A 433 18.23 27.21 -9.90
C ARG A 433 19.66 27.76 -10.04
N ARG A 434 20.31 27.58 -11.19
CA ARG A 434 21.64 28.15 -11.48
C ARG A 434 21.60 29.63 -11.85
N ASN A 435 20.48 30.11 -12.39
CA ASN A 435 20.30 31.52 -12.76
C ASN A 435 19.74 32.40 -11.63
N ILE A 436 19.38 31.83 -10.47
CA ILE A 436 18.96 32.58 -9.26
C ILE A 436 20.15 32.79 -8.29
N GLN A 437 21.36 32.36 -8.66
CA GLN A 437 22.62 32.63 -7.93
C GLN A 437 23.56 33.61 -8.67
N LYS A 438 23.01 34.42 -9.57
CA LYS A 438 23.65 35.63 -10.10
C LYS A 438 22.62 36.75 -10.07
#